data_AF-A0A2E0F8S6-F1
#
_entry.id   AF-A0A2E0F8S6-F1
#
_cell.length_a   1.000
_cell.length_b   1.000
_cell.length_c   1.000
_cell.angle_alpha   90.00
_cell.angle_beta   90.00
_cell.angle_gamma   90.00
#
_symmetry.space_group_name_H-M   'P 1'
#
loop_
_entity.id
_entity.type
_entity.pdbx_description
1 polymer ?
#
loop_
_entity_poly.entity_id
_entity_poly.type
_entity_poly.pdbx_seq_one_letter_code
_entity_poly.pdbx_strand_id
1 'polypeptide(L)'
;MNAFSTNAILRVASIFSFFLIWHLASIFVDVELLPGPDEVSKKMIEEVKSTELFFHTLITLKRVTISFIIAMLIGTFFGLYMGRNERANTILDDWLVLGLNVPALVIIILCYVWFGL
;
A
#
# COMPACT_ATOMS: atom_id res chain seq x y z
N MET A 1 -19.53 36.23 -15.64
CA MET A 1 -19.16 34.85 -16.04
C MET A 1 -18.58 34.17 -14.82
N ASN A 2 -19.26 33.14 -14.32
CA ASN A 2 -19.14 32.62 -12.95
C ASN A 2 -17.72 32.12 -12.63
N ALA A 3 -17.13 32.58 -11.52
CA ALA A 3 -15.82 32.13 -11.02
C ALA A 3 -15.70 30.58 -10.92
N PHE A 4 -16.84 29.89 -10.79
CA PHE A 4 -16.95 28.44 -10.82
C PHE A 4 -16.50 27.82 -12.16
N SER A 5 -16.82 28.48 -13.29
CA SER A 5 -16.41 28.04 -14.63
C SER A 5 -14.92 28.23 -14.87
N THR A 6 -14.34 29.35 -14.38
CA THR A 6 -12.91 29.62 -14.45
C THR A 6 -12.09 28.56 -13.71
N ASN A 7 -12.51 28.17 -12.51
CA ASN A 7 -11.84 27.11 -11.74
C ASN A 7 -11.93 25.74 -12.42
N ALA A 8 -13.07 25.42 -13.03
CA ALA A 8 -13.22 24.17 -13.79
C ALA A 8 -12.30 24.14 -15.01
N ILE A 9 -12.20 25.24 -15.75
CA ILE A 9 -11.30 25.38 -16.90
C ILE A 9 -9.84 25.23 -16.47
N LEU A 10 -9.43 25.88 -15.38
CA LEU A 10 -8.08 25.77 -14.86
C LEU A 10 -7.73 24.33 -14.45
N ARG A 11 -8.66 23.59 -13.83
CA ARG A 11 -8.46 22.18 -13.47
C ARG A 11 -8.29 21.30 -14.70
N VAL A 12 -9.17 21.44 -15.70
CA VAL A 12 -9.06 20.66 -16.95
C VAL A 12 -7.75 20.99 -17.68
N ALA A 13 -7.39 22.28 -17.74
CA ALA A 13 -6.13 22.73 -18.34
C ALA A 13 -4.91 22.14 -17.62
N SER A 14 -4.93 22.04 -16.28
CA SER A 14 -3.83 21.42 -15.52
C SER A 14 -3.70 19.91 -15.77
N ILE A 15 -4.81 19.20 -15.93
CA ILE A 15 -4.78 17.77 -16.24
C ILE A 15 -4.25 17.58 -17.66
N PHE A 16 -4.72 18.39 -18.61
CA PHE A 16 -4.26 18.32 -19.98
C PHE A 16 -2.78 18.68 -20.11
N SER A 17 -2.30 19.71 -19.40
CA SER A 17 -0.89 20.08 -19.41
C SER A 17 -0.02 18.97 -18.81
N PHE A 18 -0.47 18.28 -17.76
CA PHE A 18 0.22 17.11 -17.22
C PHE A 18 0.41 16.02 -18.28
N PHE A 19 -0.66 15.59 -18.96
CA PHE A 19 -0.57 14.57 -20.01
C PHE A 19 0.27 15.02 -21.20
N LEU A 20 0.19 16.31 -21.56
CA LEU A 20 1.02 16.88 -22.63
C LEU A 20 2.50 16.84 -22.27
N ILE A 21 2.86 17.27 -21.05
CA ILE A 21 4.24 17.23 -20.57
C ILE A 21 4.75 15.79 -20.51
N TRP A 22 3.95 14.85 -20.00
CA TRP A 22 4.32 13.43 -19.95
C TRP A 22 4.52 12.85 -21.35
N HIS A 23 3.58 13.09 -22.28
CA HIS A 23 3.71 12.60 -23.65
C HIS A 23 4.95 13.19 -24.34
N LEU A 24 5.17 14.49 -24.23
CA LEU A 24 6.38 15.12 -24.77
C LEU A 24 7.65 14.55 -24.13
N ALA A 25 7.69 14.41 -22.80
CA ALA A 25 8.83 13.81 -22.11
C ALA A 25 9.12 12.37 -22.58
N SER A 26 8.08 11.57 -22.82
CA SER A 26 8.23 10.19 -23.32
C SER A 26 8.81 10.10 -24.74
N ILE A 27 8.77 11.18 -25.52
CA ILE A 27 9.41 11.24 -26.85
C ILE A 27 10.92 11.50 -26.72
N PHE A 28 11.34 12.23 -25.70
CA PHE A 28 12.75 12.62 -25.50
C PHE A 28 13.54 11.66 -24.59
N VAL A 29 12.85 10.79 -23.85
CA VAL A 29 13.44 9.80 -22.94
C VAL A 29 13.27 8.41 -23.55
N ASP A 30 14.20 7.49 -23.26
CA ASP A 30 14.09 6.09 -23.71
C ASP A 30 12.75 5.48 -23.27
N VAL A 31 12.07 4.84 -24.23
CA VAL A 31 10.71 4.28 -24.07
C VAL A 31 10.65 3.22 -22.97
N GLU A 32 11.75 2.50 -22.70
CA GLU A 32 11.84 1.54 -21.60
C GLU A 32 11.80 2.20 -20.21
N LEU A 33 12.32 3.42 -20.09
CA LEU A 33 12.38 4.17 -18.84
C LEU A 33 11.12 5.01 -18.61
N LEU A 34 10.55 5.56 -19.68
CA LEU A 34 9.36 6.41 -19.61
C LEU A 34 8.41 6.13 -20.78
N PRO A 35 7.63 5.04 -20.74
CA PRO A 35 6.62 4.78 -21.74
C PRO A 35 5.57 5.91 -21.76
N GLY A 36 5.08 6.21 -22.96
CA GLY A 36 4.07 7.24 -23.18
C GLY A 36 2.72 6.89 -22.53
N PRO A 37 1.86 7.89 -22.30
CA PRO A 37 0.53 7.68 -21.70
C PRO A 37 -0.34 6.72 -22.51
N ASP A 38 -0.19 6.68 -23.83
CA ASP A 38 -0.90 5.77 -24.72
C ASP A 38 -0.44 4.31 -24.53
N GLU A 39 0.86 4.05 -24.48
CA GLU A 39 1.41 2.71 -24.22
C GLU A 39 1.03 2.22 -22.81
N VAL A 40 1.13 3.07 -21.79
CA VAL A 40 0.69 2.74 -20.43
C VAL A 40 -0.80 2.44 -20.38
N SER A 41 -1.64 3.22 -21.07
CA SER A 41 -3.08 2.98 -21.09
C SER A 41 -3.47 1.68 -21.81
N LYS A 42 -2.80 1.34 -22.92
CA LYS A 42 -2.98 0.05 -23.60
C LYS A 42 -2.60 -1.10 -22.67
N LYS A 43 -1.42 -1.02 -22.06
CA LYS A 43 -0.93 -2.07 -21.14
C LYS A 43 -1.84 -2.22 -19.92
N MET A 44 -2.36 -1.11 -19.38
CA MET A 44 -3.33 -1.14 -18.28
C MET A 44 -4.62 -1.86 -18.67
N ILE A 45 -5.15 -1.63 -19.89
CA ILE A 45 -6.34 -2.32 -20.39
C ILE A 45 -6.05 -3.81 -20.62
N GLU A 46 -4.88 -4.16 -21.15
CA GLU A 46 -4.44 -5.54 -21.33
C GLU A 46 -4.33 -6.29 -19.99
N GLU A 47 -3.67 -5.69 -19.00
CA GLU A 47 -3.50 -6.27 -17.67
C GLU A 47 -4.81 -6.39 -16.89
N VAL A 48 -5.74 -5.45 -17.07
CA VAL A 48 -7.08 -5.55 -16.48
C VAL A 48 -7.91 -6.64 -17.16
N LYS A 49 -7.71 -6.89 -18.46
CA LYS A 49 -8.32 -8.03 -19.15
C LYS A 49 -7.65 -9.35 -18.78
N SER A 50 -6.38 -9.31 -18.38
CA SER A 50 -5.65 -10.45 -17.86
C SER A 50 -6.19 -10.85 -16.48
N THR A 51 -6.34 -12.15 -16.27
CA THR A 51 -6.70 -12.70 -14.94
C THR A 51 -5.54 -12.54 -13.95
N GLU A 52 -4.31 -12.34 -14.42
CA GLU A 52 -3.09 -12.32 -13.59
C GLU A 52 -3.06 -11.15 -12.61
N LEU A 53 -3.41 -9.94 -13.06
CA LEU A 53 -3.42 -8.75 -12.20
C LEU A 53 -4.35 -8.94 -11.01
N PHE A 54 -5.57 -9.40 -11.26
CA PHE A 54 -6.55 -9.68 -10.22
C PHE A 54 -6.13 -10.85 -9.34
N PHE A 55 -5.55 -11.91 -9.91
CA PHE A 55 -5.07 -13.06 -9.17
C PHE A 55 -3.98 -12.70 -8.17
N HIS A 56 -2.93 -12.00 -8.60
CA HIS A 56 -1.82 -11.59 -7.72
C HIS A 56 -2.26 -10.58 -6.67
N THR A 57 -3.13 -9.63 -7.06
CA THR A 57 -3.71 -8.66 -6.11
C THR A 57 -4.54 -9.37 -5.06
N LEU A 58 -5.37 -10.34 -5.46
CA LEU A 58 -6.22 -11.09 -4.55
C LEU A 58 -5.41 -11.98 -3.61
N ILE A 59 -4.33 -12.61 -4.07
CA ILE A 59 -3.42 -13.38 -3.20
C ILE A 59 -2.81 -12.46 -2.13
N THR A 60 -2.34 -11.28 -2.53
CA THR A 60 -1.77 -10.31 -1.60
C THR A 60 -2.81 -9.83 -0.59
N LEU A 61 -4.02 -9.52 -1.05
CA LEU A 61 -5.12 -9.09 -0.19
C LEU A 61 -5.55 -10.21 0.76
N LYS A 62 -5.67 -11.44 0.28
CA LYS A 62 -5.98 -12.63 1.10
C LYS A 62 -4.95 -12.80 2.21
N ARG A 63 -3.66 -12.70 1.88
CA ARG A 63 -2.57 -12.80 2.86
C ARG A 63 -2.71 -11.72 3.94
N VAL A 64 -2.90 -10.46 3.54
CA VAL A 64 -3.06 -9.32 4.47
C VAL A 64 -4.28 -9.52 5.37
N THR A 65 -5.43 -9.90 4.80
CA THR A 65 -6.67 -10.13 5.56
C THR A 65 -6.52 -11.26 6.57
N ILE A 66 -5.89 -12.38 6.19
CA ILE A 66 -5.66 -13.50 7.11
C ILE A 66 -4.73 -13.06 8.26
N SER A 67 -3.59 -12.42 7.94
CA SER A 67 -2.66 -11.93 8.96
C SER A 67 -3.31 -10.89 9.88
N PHE A 68 -4.13 -9.99 9.33
CA PHE A 68 -4.86 -8.99 10.10
C PHE A 68 -5.86 -9.63 11.07
N ILE A 69 -6.66 -10.60 10.63
CA ILE A 69 -7.62 -11.30 11.49
C ILE A 69 -6.88 -12.02 12.62
N ILE A 70 -5.80 -12.74 12.31
CA ILE A 70 -5.00 -13.45 13.32
C ILE A 70 -4.43 -12.44 14.34
N ALA A 71 -3.82 -11.35 13.86
CA ALA A 71 -3.26 -10.32 14.72
C ALA A 71 -4.34 -9.65 15.60
N MET A 72 -5.51 -9.35 15.03
CA MET A 72 -6.64 -8.76 15.76
C MET A 72 -7.15 -9.68 16.86
N LEU A 73 -7.30 -10.98 16.58
CA LEU A 73 -7.77 -11.95 17.58
C LEU A 73 -6.76 -12.07 18.74
N ILE A 74 -5.48 -12.23 18.42
CA ILE A 74 -4.41 -12.35 19.41
C ILE A 74 -4.28 -11.06 20.21
N GLY A 75 -4.19 -9.91 19.54
CA GLY A 75 -4.05 -8.60 20.17
C GLY A 75 -5.25 -8.24 21.04
N THR A 76 -6.48 -8.55 20.58
CA THR A 76 -7.69 -8.32 21.38
C THR A 76 -7.71 -9.22 22.62
N PHE A 77 -7.34 -10.49 22.48
CA PHE A 77 -7.27 -11.42 23.62
C PHE A 77 -6.29 -10.92 24.69
N PHE A 78 -5.05 -10.58 24.29
CA PHE A 78 -4.04 -10.08 25.24
C PHE A 78 -4.39 -8.70 25.79
N GLY A 79 -4.92 -7.79 24.96
CA GLY A 79 -5.36 -6.47 25.40
C GLY A 79 -6.48 -6.54 26.44
N LEU A 80 -7.49 -7.40 26.24
CA LEU A 80 -8.55 -7.63 27.22
C LEU A 80 -8.01 -8.30 28.50
N TYR A 81 -7.05 -9.22 28.37
CA TYR A 81 -6.44 -9.88 29.52
C TYR A 81 -5.63 -8.90 30.39
N MET A 82 -4.83 -8.04 29.76
CA MET A 82 -4.08 -6.97 30.43
C MET A 82 -5.02 -5.97 31.10
N GLY A 83 -6.07 -5.52 30.40
CA GLY A 83 -7.02 -4.55 30.94
C GLY A 83 -7.86 -5.06 32.12
N ARG A 84 -7.92 -6.38 32.36
CA ARG A 84 -8.67 -6.98 33.46
C ARG A 84 -7.81 -7.39 34.66
N ASN A 85 -6.49 -7.46 34.52
CA ASN A 85 -5.60 -7.95 35.56
C ASN A 85 -4.32 -7.12 35.66
N GLU A 86 -4.19 -6.35 36.73
CA GLU A 86 -3.04 -5.49 37.04
C GLU A 86 -1.68 -6.22 36.97
N ARG A 87 -1.62 -7.49 37.42
CA ARG A 87 -0.38 -8.28 37.36
C ARG A 87 -0.01 -8.65 35.93
N ALA A 88 -1.00 -9.02 35.11
CA ALA A 88 -0.78 -9.34 33.71
C ALA A 88 -0.39 -8.09 32.92
N ASN A 89 -1.03 -6.95 33.21
CA ASN A 89 -0.65 -5.66 32.65
C ASN A 89 0.81 -5.34 32.95
N THR A 90 1.22 -5.40 34.22
CA THR A 90 2.60 -5.07 34.63
C THR A 90 3.66 -5.95 33.94
N ILE A 91 3.39 -7.24 33.72
CA ILE A 91 4.34 -8.15 33.07
C ILE A 91 4.38 -7.94 31.56
N LEU A 92 3.23 -7.72 30.91
CA LEU A 92 3.12 -7.67 29.45
C LEU A 92 3.34 -6.27 28.87
N ASP A 93 3.22 -5.21 29.67
CA ASP A 93 3.35 -3.82 29.21
C ASP A 93 4.72 -3.55 28.58
N ASP A 94 5.81 -4.00 29.22
CA ASP A 94 7.16 -3.87 28.67
C ASP A 94 7.30 -4.57 27.29
N TRP A 95 6.78 -5.80 27.17
CA TRP A 95 6.79 -6.54 25.90
C TRP A 95 5.93 -5.89 24.84
N LEU A 96 4.79 -5.32 25.22
CA LEU A 96 3.88 -4.61 24.34
C LEU A 96 4.55 -3.35 23.79
N VAL A 97 5.16 -2.53 24.67
CA VAL A 97 5.88 -1.31 24.28
C VAL A 97 7.06 -1.66 23.36
N LEU A 98 7.83 -2.71 23.67
CA LEU A 98 8.89 -3.19 22.78
C LEU A 98 8.33 -3.58 21.41
N GLY A 99 7.28 -4.38 21.36
CA GLY A 99 6.65 -4.80 20.10
C GLY A 99 6.12 -3.65 19.26
N LEU A 100 5.60 -2.59 19.89
CA LEU A 100 5.08 -1.39 19.22
C LEU A 100 6.19 -0.47 18.68
N ASN A 101 7.36 -0.46 19.32
CA ASN A 101 8.46 0.44 18.97
C ASN A 101 9.55 -0.21 18.11
N VAL A 102 9.62 -1.53 18.03
CA VAL A 102 10.58 -2.21 17.15
C VAL A 102 10.23 -1.94 15.68
N PRO A 103 11.19 -1.45 14.86
CA PRO A 103 10.95 -1.23 13.44
C PRO A 103 10.58 -2.53 12.72
N ALA A 104 9.60 -2.45 11.81
CA ALA A 104 9.14 -3.61 11.03
C ALA A 104 10.29 -4.30 10.27
N LEU A 105 11.29 -3.55 9.83
CA LEU A 105 12.50 -4.07 9.17
C LEU A 105 13.22 -5.13 10.03
N VAL A 106 13.37 -4.88 11.32
CA VAL A 106 14.06 -5.80 12.25
C VAL A 106 13.30 -7.10 12.38
N ILE A 107 11.97 -7.02 12.53
CA ILE A 107 11.10 -8.20 12.62
C ILE A 107 11.19 -9.04 11.34
N ILE A 108 11.16 -8.40 10.17
CA ILE A 108 11.28 -9.10 8.88
C ILE A 108 12.62 -9.84 8.77
N ILE A 109 13.73 -9.22 9.19
CA ILE A 109 15.06 -9.86 9.18
C ILE A 109 15.10 -11.08 10.11
N LEU A 110 14.54 -10.98 11.33
CA LEU A 110 14.49 -12.11 12.25
C LEU A 110 13.63 -13.26 11.71
N CYS A 111 12.48 -12.94 11.12
CA CYS A 111 11.65 -13.93 10.43
C CYS A 111 12.40 -14.63 9.31
N TYR A 112 13.18 -13.89 8.51
CA TYR A 112 14.00 -14.45 7.44
C TYR A 112 15.02 -15.47 7.99
N VAL A 113 15.75 -15.10 9.05
CA VAL A 113 16.77 -15.96 9.68
C VAL A 113 16.14 -17.19 10.36
N TRP A 114 15.02 -17.05 11.05
CA TRP A 114 14.38 -18.15 11.78
C TRP A 114 13.65 -19.14 10.88
N PHE A 115 12.95 -18.65 9.85
CA PHE A 115 12.14 -19.48 8.97
C PHE A 115 12.84 -19.86 7.66
N GLY A 116 14.02 -19.30 7.38
CA GLY A 116 14.79 -19.59 6.17
C GLY A 116 14.06 -19.24 4.87
N LEU A 117 13.34 -18.11 4.89
CA LEU A 117 12.69 -17.53 3.69
C LEU A 117 13.71 -17.17 2.61
#